data_AF-A0A7X5SZG9-F1
#
_entry.id   AF-A0A7X5SZG9-F1
#
_cell.length_a   1.000
_cell.length_b   1.000
_cell.length_c   1.000
_cell.angle_alpha   90.00
_cell.angle_beta   90.00
_cell.angle_gamma   90.00
#
_symmetry.space_group_name_H-M   'P 1'
#
loop_
_entity.id
_entity.type
_entity.pdbx_description
1 polymer ?
#
loop_
_entity_poly.entity_id
_entity_poly.type
_entity_poly.pdbx_seq_one_letter_code
_entity_poly.pdbx_strand_id
1 'polypeptide(L)' 'MKKIRAIYVGDVRFEQCLVFQLNKETDYFEMLVDKEFRYKKECIEEDADWLIFEVDIDEDKAKLLNGQFTT' A
#
# COMPACT_ATOMS: atom_id res chain seq x y z
N MET A 1 6.22 -14.88 -5.20
CA MET A 1 5.81 -14.72 -3.79
C MET A 1 4.91 -13.50 -3.68
N LYS A 2 3.71 -13.66 -3.11
CA LYS A 2 2.71 -12.59 -3.07
C LYS A 2 2.83 -11.69 -1.85
N LYS A 3 2.78 -10.38 -2.05
CA LYS A 3 2.81 -9.37 -0.99
C LYS A 3 1.70 -8.35 -1.19
N ILE A 4 1.15 -7.82 -0.10
CA ILE A 4 0.20 -6.71 -0.15
C ILE A 4 0.97 -5.42 0.13
N ARG A 5 0.75 -4.42 -0.71
CA ARG A 5 1.38 -3.11 -0.61
C ARG A 5 0.34 -2.01 -0.79
N ALA A 6 0.65 -0.83 -0.26
CA ALA A 6 -0.18 0.34 -0.38
C ALA A 6 0.66 1.58 -0.72
N ILE A 7 0.09 2.52 -1.47
CA ILE A 7 0.64 3.87 -1.67
C ILE A 7 -0.44 4.89 -1.33
N TYR A 8 0.02 6.00 -0.74
CA TYR A 8 -0.83 7.14 -0.48
C TYR A 8 -0.86 8.05 -1.70
N VAL A 9 -2.05 8.46 -2.13
CA VAL A 9 -2.28 9.35 -3.27
C VAL A 9 -2.93 10.69 -2.89
N GLY A 10 -3.28 10.90 -1.62
CA GLY A 10 -3.93 12.13 -1.13
C GLY A 10 -3.02 13.36 -1.04
N ASP A 11 -1.69 13.20 -1.12
CA ASP A 11 -0.74 14.33 -1.17
C ASP A 11 0.25 14.15 -2.32
N VAL A 12 0.06 14.95 -3.38
CA VAL A 12 0.87 14.96 -4.61
C VAL A 12 2.18 15.73 -4.37
N ARG A 13 3.02 15.25 -3.46
CA ARG A 13 4.43 15.66 -3.38
C ARG A 13 5.26 14.71 -4.24
N PHE A 14 5.53 15.15 -5.46
CA PHE A 14 6.01 14.35 -6.59
C PHE A 14 7.46 13.83 -6.50
N GLU A 15 8.20 14.06 -5.42
CA GLU A 15 9.62 13.67 -5.39
C GLU A 15 9.82 12.17 -5.16
N GLN A 16 8.97 11.51 -4.36
CA GLN A 16 9.07 10.06 -4.08
C GLN A 16 7.71 9.44 -3.78
N CYS A 17 7.44 8.27 -4.37
CA CYS A 17 6.25 7.48 -4.06
C CYS A 17 6.50 6.62 -2.81
N LEU A 18 5.83 6.94 -1.71
CA LEU A 18 5.97 6.21 -0.45
C LEU A 18 5.21 4.89 -0.55
N VAL A 19 5.94 3.78 -0.58
CA VAL A 19 5.38 2.43 -0.67
C VAL A 19 5.41 1.76 0.69
N PHE A 20 4.25 1.26 1.10
CA PHE A 20 4.06 0.50 2.33
C PHE A 20 3.78 -0.96 2.01
N GLN A 21 4.15 -1.87 2.91
CA GLN A 21 3.93 -3.29 2.79
C GLN A 21 3.23 -3.82 4.04
N LEU A 22 2.18 -4.63 3.87
CA LEU A 22 1.48 -5.23 4.98
C LEU A 22 2.36 -6.27 5.67
N ASN A 23 2.61 -6.07 6.95
CA ASN A 23 3.13 -7.06 7.87
C ASN A 23 1.94 -7.83 8.46
N LYS A 24 1.77 -9.10 8.05
CA LYS A 24 0.64 -9.94 8.47
C LYS A 24 0.71 -10.37 9.93
N GLU A 25 1.86 -10.26 10.57
CA GLU A 25 2.03 -10.63 11.98
C GLU A 25 1.57 -9.52 12.92
N THR A 26 1.77 -8.26 12.52
CA THR A 26 1.46 -7.08 13.32
C THR A 26 0.19 -6.37 12.87
N ASP A 27 -0.28 -6.66 11.64
CA ASP A 27 -1.38 -5.98 10.96
C ASP A 27 -1.14 -4.49 10.70
N TYR A 28 0.13 -4.14 10.49
CA TYR A 28 0.56 -2.80 10.07
C TYR A 28 1.09 -2.81 8.65
N PHE A 29 0.81 -1.74 7.92
CA PHE A 29 1.54 -1.38 6.72
C PHE A 29 2.78 -0.58 7.11
N GLU A 30 3.96 -1.18 6.88
CA GLU A 30 5.27 -0.60 7.17
C GLU A 30 5.86 -0.03 5.89
N MET A 31 6.39 1.19 5.93
CA MET A 31 7.07 1.77 4.78
C MET A 31 8.34 0.97 4.46
N LEU A 32 8.60 0.76 3.16
CA LEU A 32 9.72 -0.09 2.73
C LEU A 32 11.09 0.51 3.07
N VAL A 33 11.22 1.84 3.05
CA VAL A 33 12.49 2.55 3.29
C VAL A 33 12.69 2.85 4.78
N ASP A 34 11.60 3.11 5.51
CA ASP A 34 11.64 3.43 6.94
C ASP A 34 10.52 2.70 7.69
N LYS A 35 10.87 1.62 8.39
CA LYS A 35 9.89 0.80 9.11
C LYS A 35 9.32 1.46 10.37
N GLU A 36 9.91 2.56 10.85
CA GLU A 36 9.32 3.32 11.95
C GLU A 36 8.04 4.04 11.49
N PHE A 37 7.98 4.40 10.21
CA PHE A 37 6.80 4.96 9.58
C PHE A 37 5.83 3.87 9.14
N ARG A 38 4.73 3.73 9.89
CA ARG A 38 3.74 2.67 9.68
C ARG A 38 2.33 3.12 10.02
N TYR A 39 1.36 2.51 9.34
CA TYR A 39 -0.06 2.69 9.59
C TYR A 39 -0.71 1.36 9.92
N LYS A 40 -1.76 1.38 10.74
CA LYS A 40 -2.59 0.18 10.90
C LYS A 40 -3.30 -0.14 9.60
N LYS A 41 -3.54 -1.42 9.36
CA LYS A 41 -4.29 -1.90 8.20
C LYS A 41 -5.66 -1.24 8.06
N GLU A 42 -6.43 -1.16 9.15
CA GLU A 42 -7.75 -0.53 9.19
C GLU A 42 -7.74 0.90 8.63
N CYS A 43 -6.74 1.72 9.00
CA CYS A 43 -6.63 3.09 8.54
C CYS A 43 -6.41 3.22 7.02
N ILE A 44 -5.70 2.26 6.42
CA ILE A 44 -5.43 2.26 4.98
C ILE A 44 -6.63 1.70 4.20
N GLU A 45 -7.32 0.70 4.74
CA GLU A 45 -8.47 0.07 4.06
C GLU A 45 -9.73 0.95 4.07
N GLU A 46 -9.90 1.81 5.08
CA GLU A 46 -11.04 2.72 5.22
C GLU A 46 -10.85 4.05 4.46
N ASP A 47 -9.63 4.37 4.06
CA ASP A 47 -9.28 5.64 3.43
C ASP A 47 -9.15 5.50 1.91
N ALA A 48 -9.97 6.27 1.19
CA ALA A 48 -10.03 6.25 -0.27
C ALA A 48 -8.79 6.86 -0.94
N ASP A 49 -7.99 7.61 -0.19
CA ASP A 49 -6.73 8.21 -0.67
C ASP A 49 -5.56 7.21 -0.67
N TRP A 50 -5.83 5.92 -0.45
CA TRP A 50 -4.85 4.85 -0.57
C TRP A 50 -5.17 3.92 -1.73
N LEU A 51 -4.14 3.55 -2.49
CA LEU A 51 -4.21 2.45 -3.45
C LEU A 51 -3.50 1.24 -2.86
N ILE A 52 -4.20 0.12 -2.77
CA ILE A 52 -3.77 -1.16 -2.22
C ILE A 52 -3.64 -2.16 -3.37
N PHE A 53 -2.52 -2.86 -3.43
CA PHE A 53 -2.21 -3.81 -4.50
C PHE A 53 -1.57 -5.09 -3.97
N GLU A 54 -1.90 -6.21 -4.61
CA GLU A 54 -1.17 -7.47 -4.49
C GLU A 54 -0.04 -7.47 -5.52
N VAL A 55 1.20 -7.67 -5.08
CA VAL A 55 2.38 -7.81 -5.92
C VAL A 55 2.83 -9.26 -5.91
N ASP A 56 2.91 -9.87 -7.08
CA ASP A 56 3.59 -11.14 -7.27
C ASP A 56 5.03 -10.91 -7.72
N ILE A 57 5.98 -11.20 -6.84
CA ILE A 57 7.40 -10.98 -7.08
C ILE A 57 7.94 -11.95 -8.14
N ASP A 58 7.37 -13.14 -8.27
CA ASP A 58 7.93 -14.17 -9.18
C ASP A 58 7.52 -13.90 -10.63
N GLU A 59 6.34 -13.31 -10.81
CA GLU A 59 5.79 -13.00 -12.13
C GLU A 59 5.96 -11.53 -12.54
N ASP A 60 6.54 -10.70 -11.66
CA ASP A 60 6.66 -9.24 -11.82
C ASP A 60 5.32 -8.58 -12.20
N LYS A 61 4.25 -8.96 -11.47
CA LYS A 61 2.89 -8.48 -11.70
C LYS A 61 2.33 -7.79 -10.47
N ALA A 62 1.53 -6.76 -10.70
CA ALA A 62 0.75 -6.10 -9.66
C ALA A 62 -0.74 -6.12 -10.02
N LYS A 63 -1.60 -6.34 -9.02
CA LYS A 63 -3.04 -6.30 -9.14
C LYS A 63 -3.61 -5.35 -8.10
N LEU A 64 -4.35 -4.33 -8.54
CA LEU A 64 -5.07 -3.42 -7.66
C LEU A 64 -6.20 -4.17 -6.92
N LEU A 65 -6.35 -3.91 -5.62
CA LEU A 65 -7.32 -4.57 -4.75
C LEU A 65 -8.48 -3.65 -4.33
N ASN A 66 -8.21 -2.36 -4.09
CA ASN A 66 -9.24 -1.34 -3.88
C ASN A 66 -9.31 -0.43 -5.11
N GLY A 67 -10.47 -0.38 -5.75
CA GLY A 67 -10.64 0.36 -6.99
C GLY A 67 -12.11 0.55 -7.31
N GLN A 68 -12.75 1.52 -6.64
CA GLN A 68 -13.92 2.16 -7.20
C GLN A 68 -13.45 3.46 -7.85
N PHE A 69 -13.12 3.39 -9.13
CA PHE A 69 -13.09 4.59 -9.96
C PHE A 69 -14.55 5.03 -10.13
N THR A 70 -15.06 5.84 -9.19
CA THR A 70 -16.33 6.53 -9.42
C THR A 70 -16.10 7.50 -10.56
N THR A 71 -16.85 7.26 -11.65
CA THR A 71 -16.80 7.99 -12.91
C THR A 71 -17.56 9.30 -12.79
#